data_AF-A1HPB5-F1
#
_entry.id   AF-A1HPB5-F1
#
_cell.length_a   1.000
_cell.length_b   1.000
_cell.length_c   1.000
_cell.angle_alpha   90.00
_cell.angle_beta   90.00
_cell.angle_gamma   90.00
#
_symmetry.space_group_name_H-M   'P 1'
#
loop_
_entity.id
_entity.type
_entity.pdbx_description
1 polymer ?
#
loop_
_entity_poly.entity_id
_entity_poly.type
_entity_poly.pdbx_seq_one_letter_code
_entity_poly.pdbx_strand_id
1 'polypeptide(L)'
;MRVVDYLERNGQGLNLTLEVKDGIVNHTGPNKPFTLEGNIVRIGDRIAYLCHDYDDGIRAGMLRPTDLPERVSRILGTNPSSMITVMVSDMIQASDGQSEIRMSSAVQEAMDEFREFMFQKIYHSAELEPDRTKAKYVIHKLYDYFMAHPGRLPQEFLDREERWGLQVTVIDYIAGLTDSYAISLFENLFIPSKWGLG
;
A
#
# COMPACT_ATOMS: atom_id res chain seq x y z
N MET A 1 3.48 0.07 12.76
CA MET A 1 4.32 -0.03 13.98
C MET A 1 4.07 -1.30 14.79
N ARG A 2 2.83 -1.64 15.17
CA ARG A 2 2.59 -2.85 15.98
C ARG A 2 3.18 -4.14 15.40
N VAL A 3 3.11 -4.33 14.08
CA VAL A 3 3.71 -5.49 13.40
C VAL A 3 5.19 -5.65 13.79
N VAL A 4 6.00 -4.63 13.49
CA VAL A 4 7.44 -4.66 13.73
C VAL A 4 7.84 -4.55 15.20
N ASP A 5 7.02 -3.93 16.04
CA ASP A 5 7.32 -3.75 17.47
C ASP A 5 6.88 -4.95 18.32
N TYR A 6 5.82 -5.66 17.92
CA TYR A 6 5.14 -6.62 18.80
C TYR A 6 4.58 -7.85 18.11
N LEU A 7 4.25 -7.86 16.81
CA LEU A 7 3.56 -9.03 16.22
C LEU A 7 4.55 -10.03 15.60
N GLU A 8 5.65 -9.53 15.06
CA GLU A 8 6.74 -10.33 14.50
C GLU A 8 7.45 -11.18 15.57
N ARG A 9 8.04 -12.29 15.15
CA ARG A 9 8.77 -13.24 16.02
C ARG A 9 7.98 -13.65 17.27
N ASN A 10 6.74 -14.12 17.07
CA ASN A 10 5.88 -14.64 18.15
C ASN A 10 5.70 -13.66 19.33
N GLY A 11 5.53 -12.37 19.07
CA GLY A 11 5.31 -11.40 20.14
C GLY A 11 6.53 -10.55 20.53
N GLN A 12 7.71 -10.85 19.99
CA GLN A 12 8.98 -10.21 20.39
C GLN A 12 9.30 -8.95 19.59
N GLY A 13 8.65 -8.75 18.43
CA GLY A 13 9.01 -7.71 17.48
C GLY A 13 10.38 -7.96 16.83
N LEU A 14 10.83 -7.00 16.05
CA LEU A 14 12.06 -7.08 15.26
C LEU A 14 13.24 -6.32 15.87
N ASN A 15 13.04 -5.61 16.98
CA ASN A 15 14.06 -4.77 17.65
C ASN A 15 14.78 -3.82 16.67
N LEU A 16 14.01 -3.17 15.79
CA LEU A 16 14.54 -2.23 14.80
C LEU A 16 15.10 -0.96 15.47
N THR A 17 16.06 -0.32 14.81
CA THR A 17 16.60 0.97 15.27
C THR A 17 15.56 2.08 15.13
N LEU A 18 15.77 3.20 15.82
CA LEU A 18 14.85 4.35 15.77
C LEU A 18 14.73 4.92 14.35
N GLU A 19 15.82 4.94 13.59
CA GLU A 19 15.90 5.42 12.22
C GLU A 19 15.03 4.57 11.28
N VAL A 20 15.08 3.25 11.42
CA VAL A 20 14.28 2.33 10.62
C VAL A 20 12.80 2.48 10.96
N LYS A 21 12.48 2.59 12.26
CA LYS A 21 11.10 2.82 12.72
C LYS A 21 10.55 4.14 12.20
N ASP A 22 11.34 5.20 12.25
CA ASP A 22 10.99 6.52 11.72
C ASP A 22 10.73 6.49 10.21
N GLY A 23 11.61 5.82 9.45
CA GLY A 23 11.38 5.57 8.03
C GLY A 23 10.03 4.86 7.78
N ILE A 24 9.73 3.81 8.52
CA ILE A 24 8.44 3.08 8.40
C ILE A 24 7.25 3.97 8.77
N VAL A 25 7.33 4.84 9.77
CA VAL A 25 6.22 5.73 10.14
C VAL A 25 6.03 6.84 9.13
N ASN A 26 7.12 7.43 8.65
CA ASN A 26 7.11 8.71 7.95
C ASN A 26 7.37 8.59 6.43
N HIS A 27 7.58 7.38 5.88
CA HIS A 27 7.66 7.21 4.42
C HIS A 27 6.33 7.54 3.72
N THR A 28 5.20 7.40 4.41
CA THR A 28 3.87 7.82 3.92
C THR A 28 3.32 9.00 4.74
N GLY A 29 2.32 9.72 4.21
CA GLY A 29 1.65 10.81 4.95
C GLY A 29 2.39 12.17 4.94
N PRO A 30 2.04 13.12 5.82
CA PRO A 30 2.53 14.51 5.77
C PRO A 30 3.91 14.72 6.40
N ASN A 31 4.32 13.83 7.31
CA ASN A 31 5.58 13.95 8.04
C ASN A 31 6.77 13.51 7.16
N LYS A 32 7.97 14.01 7.46
CA LYS A 32 9.21 13.58 6.80
C LYS A 32 10.02 12.73 7.76
N PRO A 33 10.66 11.65 7.31
CA PRO A 33 11.68 10.96 8.08
C PRO A 33 12.81 11.92 8.45
N PHE A 34 13.43 11.73 9.61
CA PHE A 34 14.53 12.60 10.04
C PHE A 34 15.87 12.25 9.40
N THR A 35 16.00 11.04 8.83
CA THR A 35 17.20 10.59 8.11
C THR A 35 17.12 10.88 6.62
N LEU A 36 18.26 11.12 5.98
CA LEU A 36 18.31 11.28 4.52
C LEU A 36 17.90 9.99 3.81
N GLU A 37 18.31 8.83 4.32
CA GLU A 37 17.93 7.51 3.83
C GLU A 37 16.41 7.31 3.90
N GLY A 38 15.76 7.71 5.00
CA GLY A 38 14.31 7.67 5.11
C GLY A 38 13.64 8.58 4.08
N ASN A 39 14.21 9.76 3.81
CA ASN A 39 13.71 10.66 2.77
C ASN A 39 13.91 10.08 1.35
N ILE A 40 15.01 9.36 1.09
CA ILE A 40 15.20 8.60 -0.17
C ILE A 40 14.11 7.54 -0.30
N VAL A 41 13.88 6.73 0.73
CA VAL A 41 12.83 5.68 0.71
C VAL A 41 11.46 6.29 0.44
N ARG A 42 11.14 7.41 1.09
CA ARG A 42 9.87 8.12 0.91
C ARG A 42 9.63 8.57 -0.54
N ILE A 43 10.63 9.12 -1.21
CA ILE A 43 10.50 9.57 -2.61
C ILE A 43 10.55 8.37 -3.56
N GLY A 44 11.47 7.43 -3.32
CA GLY A 44 11.64 6.21 -4.11
C GLY A 44 10.39 5.32 -4.10
N ASP A 45 9.74 5.15 -2.95
CA ASP A 45 8.46 4.44 -2.84
C ASP A 45 7.40 5.09 -3.73
N ARG A 46 7.34 6.44 -3.73
CA ARG A 46 6.40 7.16 -4.58
C ARG A 46 6.68 7.02 -6.08
N ILE A 47 7.95 7.01 -6.47
CA ILE A 47 8.34 6.72 -7.84
C ILE A 47 7.90 5.31 -8.23
N ALA A 48 8.22 4.31 -7.40
CA ALA A 48 7.93 2.92 -7.67
C ALA A 48 6.43 2.67 -7.84
N TYR A 49 5.60 3.07 -6.86
CA TYR A 49 4.18 2.77 -6.93
C TYR A 49 3.49 3.50 -8.10
N LEU A 50 3.84 4.77 -8.37
CA LEU A 50 3.21 5.51 -9.48
C LEU A 50 3.51 4.86 -10.83
N CYS A 51 4.75 4.42 -11.05
CA CYS A 51 5.15 3.77 -12.29
C CYS A 51 4.57 2.36 -12.43
N HIS A 52 4.49 1.59 -11.34
CA HIS A 52 3.87 0.27 -11.34
C HIS A 52 2.37 0.34 -11.60
N ASP A 53 1.65 1.21 -10.90
CA ASP A 53 0.19 1.36 -11.08
C ASP A 53 -0.16 1.88 -12.48
N TYR A 54 0.72 2.70 -13.07
CA TYR A 54 0.57 3.13 -14.46
C TYR A 54 0.82 2.01 -15.47
N ASP A 55 1.83 1.16 -15.25
CA ASP A 55 2.07 -0.03 -16.07
C ASP A 55 0.88 -1.00 -16.01
N ASP A 56 0.38 -1.26 -14.79
CA ASP A 56 -0.77 -2.12 -14.57
C ASP A 56 -2.05 -1.54 -15.18
N GLY A 57 -2.24 -0.22 -15.08
CA GLY A 57 -3.34 0.49 -15.75
C GLY A 57 -3.29 0.37 -17.28
N ILE A 58 -2.11 0.39 -17.89
CA ILE A 58 -1.94 0.13 -19.33
C ILE A 58 -2.24 -1.33 -19.66
N ARG A 59 -1.69 -2.28 -18.90
CA ARG A 59 -1.89 -3.73 -19.12
C ARG A 59 -3.35 -4.14 -18.98
N ALA A 60 -4.06 -3.52 -18.06
CA ALA A 60 -5.50 -3.69 -17.86
C ALA A 60 -6.35 -2.99 -18.94
N GLY A 61 -5.74 -2.21 -19.85
CA GLY A 61 -6.44 -1.45 -20.88
C GLY A 61 -7.19 -0.22 -20.36
N MET A 62 -6.99 0.15 -19.10
CA MET A 62 -7.63 1.31 -18.47
C MET A 62 -6.96 2.64 -18.86
N LEU A 63 -5.69 2.58 -19.28
CA LEU A 63 -4.90 3.74 -19.67
C LEU A 63 -4.18 3.50 -20.99
N ARG A 64 -3.92 4.59 -21.72
CA ARG A 64 -3.01 4.61 -22.85
C ARG A 64 -1.93 5.66 -22.61
N PRO A 65 -0.72 5.48 -23.17
CA PRO A 65 0.33 6.50 -23.05
C PRO A 65 -0.05 7.87 -23.57
N THR A 66 -0.98 7.94 -24.52
CA THR A 66 -1.54 9.18 -25.07
C THR A 66 -2.49 9.92 -24.13
N ASP A 67 -2.94 9.26 -23.05
CA ASP A 67 -3.84 9.88 -22.06
C ASP A 67 -3.06 10.71 -21.02
N LEU A 68 -1.73 10.56 -20.95
CA LEU A 68 -0.88 11.31 -20.04
C LEU A 68 -0.96 12.82 -20.30
N PRO A 69 -0.94 13.66 -19.24
CA PRO A 69 -0.78 15.08 -19.39
C PRO A 69 0.50 15.45 -20.14
N GLU A 70 0.48 16.56 -20.87
CA GLU A 70 1.58 16.96 -21.75
C GLU A 70 2.89 17.20 -20.97
N ARG A 71 2.81 17.77 -19.75
CA ARG A 71 3.98 17.94 -18.88
C ARG A 71 4.60 16.60 -18.51
N VAL A 72 3.76 15.64 -18.10
CA VAL A 72 4.19 14.31 -17.65
C VAL A 72 4.90 13.59 -18.78
N SER A 73 4.27 13.50 -19.95
CA SER A 73 4.84 12.80 -21.10
C SER A 73 6.12 13.47 -21.62
N ARG A 74 6.21 14.81 -21.55
CA ARG A 74 7.41 15.56 -21.97
C ARG A 74 8.58 15.45 -20.99
N ILE A 75 8.32 15.50 -19.68
CA ILE A 75 9.38 15.54 -18.66
C ILE A 75 9.77 14.13 -18.22
N LEU A 76 8.80 13.27 -17.90
CA LEU A 76 9.05 11.91 -17.38
C LEU A 76 9.11 10.86 -18.50
N GLY A 77 8.56 11.16 -19.68
CA GLY A 77 8.36 10.19 -20.75
C GLY A 77 7.04 9.44 -20.63
N THR A 78 6.85 8.42 -21.45
CA THR A 78 5.57 7.69 -21.58
C THR A 78 5.63 6.23 -21.16
N ASN A 79 6.83 5.70 -20.91
CA ASN A 79 7.09 4.32 -20.51
C ASN A 79 7.56 4.26 -19.03
N PRO A 80 7.05 3.33 -18.20
CA PRO A 80 7.44 3.21 -16.79
C PRO A 80 8.95 3.21 -16.54
N SER A 81 9.75 2.46 -17.31
CA SER A 81 11.20 2.41 -17.11
C SER A 81 11.89 3.76 -17.34
N SER A 82 11.43 4.54 -18.34
CA SER A 82 12.00 5.88 -18.58
C SER A 82 11.60 6.85 -17.49
N MET A 83 10.36 6.79 -17.02
CA MET A 83 9.86 7.63 -15.93
C MET A 83 10.66 7.41 -14.63
N ILE A 84 10.90 6.14 -14.25
CA ILE A 84 11.75 5.78 -13.10
C ILE A 84 13.15 6.36 -13.30
N THR A 85 13.74 6.15 -14.49
CA THR A 85 15.10 6.62 -14.79
C THR A 85 15.23 8.13 -14.64
N VAL A 86 14.27 8.89 -15.18
CA VAL A 86 14.25 10.36 -15.08
C VAL A 86 14.12 10.80 -13.62
N MET A 87 13.12 10.30 -12.90
CA MET A 87 12.86 10.75 -11.52
C MET A 87 14.01 10.38 -10.56
N VAL A 88 14.57 9.17 -10.69
CA VAL A 88 15.70 8.74 -9.86
C VAL A 88 16.96 9.54 -10.20
N SER A 89 17.26 9.74 -11.48
CA SER A 89 18.45 10.50 -11.90
C SER A 89 18.36 11.96 -11.46
N ASP A 90 17.18 12.58 -11.61
CA ASP A 90 16.94 13.95 -11.15
C ASP A 90 17.03 14.06 -9.63
N MET A 91 16.45 13.11 -8.88
CA MET A 91 16.57 13.09 -7.43
C MET A 91 18.03 13.03 -6.97
N ILE A 92 18.86 12.21 -7.61
CA ILE A 92 20.30 12.12 -7.31
C ILE A 92 20.98 13.46 -7.60
N GLN A 93 20.78 14.03 -8.78
CA GLN A 93 21.43 15.27 -9.20
C GLN A 93 20.99 16.47 -8.36
N ALA A 94 19.69 16.60 -8.08
CA ALA A 94 19.12 17.72 -7.34
C ALA A 94 19.47 17.68 -5.84
N SER A 95 19.82 16.50 -5.32
CA SER A 95 20.23 16.28 -3.93
C SER A 95 21.75 16.33 -3.73
N ASP A 96 22.55 16.28 -4.80
CA ASP A 96 24.01 16.25 -4.69
C ASP A 96 24.56 17.52 -4.00
N GLY A 97 25.41 17.31 -3.01
CA GLY A 97 25.96 18.35 -2.14
C GLY A 97 24.92 19.11 -1.29
N GLN A 98 23.67 18.65 -1.21
CA GLN A 98 22.61 19.29 -0.42
C GLN A 98 22.42 18.60 0.94
N SER A 99 21.84 19.33 1.89
CA SER A 99 21.43 18.78 3.20
C SER A 99 20.04 18.16 3.20
N GLU A 100 19.40 18.03 2.03
CA GLU A 100 18.05 17.50 1.87
C GLU A 100 17.95 16.64 0.60
N ILE A 101 17.09 15.63 0.63
CA ILE A 101 16.73 14.85 -0.55
C ILE A 101 15.57 15.55 -1.24
N ARG A 102 15.73 15.85 -2.52
CA ARG A 102 14.76 16.57 -3.34
C ARG A 102 14.86 16.20 -4.81
N MET A 103 13.85 16.62 -5.57
CA MET A 103 13.86 16.66 -7.03
C MET A 103 13.95 18.11 -7.48
N SER A 104 14.33 18.35 -8.75
CA SER A 104 14.18 19.65 -9.36
C SER A 104 12.71 20.07 -9.41
N SER A 105 12.44 21.37 -9.47
CA SER A 105 11.06 21.88 -9.55
C SER A 105 10.30 21.29 -10.74
N ALA A 106 10.97 21.15 -11.88
CA ALA A 106 10.38 20.62 -13.10
C ALA A 106 9.91 19.16 -12.94
N VAL A 107 10.75 18.30 -12.34
CA VAL A 107 10.41 16.88 -12.12
C VAL A 107 9.40 16.73 -10.99
N GLN A 108 9.52 17.51 -9.92
CA GLN A 108 8.55 17.51 -8.82
C GLN A 108 7.14 17.90 -9.31
N GLU A 109 7.02 18.98 -10.09
CA GLU A 109 5.74 19.40 -10.70
C GLU A 109 5.17 18.32 -11.63
N ALA A 110 6.02 17.68 -12.44
CA ALA A 110 5.58 16.60 -13.32
C ALA A 110 5.10 15.36 -12.53
N MET A 111 5.77 15.01 -11.44
CA MET A 111 5.40 13.89 -10.58
C MET A 111 4.09 14.15 -9.82
N ASP A 112 3.87 15.39 -9.36
CA ASP A 112 2.61 15.78 -8.71
C ASP A 112 1.45 15.76 -9.71
N GLU A 113 1.64 16.27 -10.93
CA GLU A 113 0.64 16.19 -12.01
C GLU A 113 0.36 14.75 -12.44
N PHE A 114 1.41 13.91 -12.52
CA PHE A 114 1.25 12.49 -12.83
C PHE A 114 0.44 11.75 -11.75
N ARG A 115 0.73 12.04 -10.48
CA ARG A 115 -0.02 11.48 -9.36
C ARG A 115 -1.48 11.89 -9.39
N GLU A 116 -1.77 13.17 -9.64
CA GLU A 116 -3.15 13.65 -9.72
C GLU A 116 -3.91 13.02 -10.90
N PHE A 117 -3.26 12.89 -12.05
CA PHE A 117 -3.82 12.16 -13.20
C PHE A 117 -4.16 10.71 -12.84
N MET A 118 -3.23 9.97 -12.21
CA MET A 118 -3.47 8.60 -11.79
C MET A 118 -4.62 8.52 -10.79
N PHE A 119 -4.69 9.47 -9.84
CA PHE A 119 -5.78 9.57 -8.86
C PHE A 119 -7.15 9.69 -9.52
N GLN A 120 -7.27 10.56 -10.52
CA GLN A 120 -8.52 10.77 -11.25
C GLN A 120 -8.89 9.57 -12.12
N LYS A 121 -7.92 8.92 -12.77
CA LYS A 121 -8.18 7.87 -13.77
C LYS A 121 -8.31 6.46 -13.21
N ILE A 122 -7.53 6.12 -12.20
CA ILE A 122 -7.48 4.77 -11.61
C ILE A 122 -8.11 4.80 -10.23
N TYR A 123 -7.60 5.63 -9.32
CA TYR A 123 -8.01 5.52 -7.92
C TYR A 123 -9.40 6.10 -7.63
N HIS A 124 -9.99 6.90 -8.51
CA HIS A 124 -11.39 7.34 -8.42
C HIS A 124 -12.26 6.78 -9.56
N SER A 125 -11.78 5.76 -10.28
CA SER A 125 -12.54 5.23 -11.40
C SER A 125 -13.83 4.56 -10.91
N ALA A 126 -14.96 4.94 -11.50
CA ALA A 126 -16.25 4.32 -11.22
C ALA A 126 -16.26 2.82 -11.57
N GLU A 127 -15.35 2.40 -12.45
CA GLU A 127 -15.17 1.01 -12.89
C GLU A 127 -14.68 0.09 -11.76
N LEU A 128 -13.86 0.60 -10.83
CA LEU A 128 -13.34 -0.17 -9.70
C LEU A 128 -14.21 -0.11 -8.44
N GLU A 129 -15.22 0.77 -8.39
CA GLU A 129 -16.11 0.91 -7.24
C GLU A 129 -16.89 -0.37 -6.86
N PRO A 130 -17.40 -1.19 -7.81
CA PRO A 130 -18.05 -2.44 -7.47
C PRO A 130 -17.13 -3.40 -6.70
N ASP A 131 -15.88 -3.55 -7.14
CA ASP A 131 -14.93 -4.47 -6.51
C ASP A 131 -14.42 -3.94 -5.17
N ARG A 132 -14.24 -2.62 -5.03
CA ARG A 132 -13.98 -1.98 -3.73
C ARG A 132 -15.10 -2.21 -2.74
N THR A 133 -16.34 -2.12 -3.21
CA THR A 133 -17.52 -2.36 -2.38
C THR A 133 -17.56 -3.82 -1.90
N LYS A 134 -17.26 -4.78 -2.79
CA LYS A 134 -17.14 -6.20 -2.42
C LYS A 134 -16.01 -6.45 -1.42
N ALA A 135 -14.82 -5.88 -1.65
CA ALA A 135 -13.68 -6.03 -0.75
C ALA A 135 -14.00 -5.48 0.65
N LYS A 136 -14.59 -4.27 0.73
CA LYS A 136 -15.08 -3.72 2.00
C LYS A 136 -16.08 -4.66 2.66
N TYR A 137 -17.01 -5.23 1.91
CA TYR A 137 -18.01 -6.14 2.45
C TYR A 137 -17.37 -7.41 3.03
N VAL A 138 -16.41 -8.02 2.32
CA VAL A 138 -15.66 -9.20 2.80
C VAL A 138 -14.98 -8.89 4.13
N ILE A 139 -14.23 -7.79 4.22
CA ILE A 139 -13.51 -7.40 5.44
C ILE A 139 -14.47 -7.15 6.61
N HIS A 140 -15.57 -6.44 6.39
CA HIS A 140 -16.57 -6.21 7.44
C HIS A 140 -17.18 -7.52 7.94
N LYS A 141 -17.49 -8.47 7.04
CA LYS A 141 -18.07 -9.75 7.43
C LYS A 141 -17.10 -10.63 8.21
N LEU A 142 -15.83 -10.65 7.82
CA LEU A 142 -14.79 -11.33 8.59
C LEU A 142 -14.65 -10.70 9.99
N TYR A 143 -14.63 -9.37 10.07
CA TYR A 143 -14.58 -8.65 11.35
C TYR A 143 -15.74 -9.00 12.26
N ASP A 144 -16.98 -8.88 11.75
CA ASP A 144 -18.19 -9.21 12.52
C ASP A 144 -18.17 -10.66 13.02
N TYR A 145 -17.72 -11.60 12.19
CA TYR A 145 -17.62 -13.01 12.54
C TYR A 145 -16.65 -13.26 13.69
N PHE A 146 -15.42 -12.74 13.61
CA PHE A 146 -14.43 -12.98 14.67
C PHE A 146 -14.73 -12.21 15.95
N MET A 147 -15.42 -11.06 15.86
CA MET A 147 -15.96 -10.37 17.04
C MET A 147 -17.03 -11.20 17.74
N ALA A 148 -17.90 -11.90 16.99
CA ALA A 148 -18.95 -12.76 17.54
C ALA A 148 -18.43 -14.14 17.99
N HIS A 149 -17.32 -14.60 17.39
CA HIS A 149 -16.76 -15.93 17.60
C HIS A 149 -15.25 -15.87 17.88
N PRO A 150 -14.81 -15.25 19.00
CA PRO A 150 -13.39 -15.06 19.29
C PRO A 150 -12.60 -16.37 19.27
N GLY A 151 -13.15 -17.45 19.82
CA GLY A 151 -12.50 -18.78 19.81
C GLY A 151 -12.25 -19.42 18.44
N ARG A 152 -12.64 -18.76 17.34
CA ARG A 152 -12.29 -19.17 15.97
C ARG A 152 -11.02 -18.48 15.43
N LEU A 153 -10.50 -17.47 16.14
CA LEU A 153 -9.20 -16.87 15.83
C LEU A 153 -8.08 -17.89 16.03
N PRO A 154 -6.97 -17.80 15.28
CA PRO A 154 -5.80 -18.63 15.56
C PRO A 154 -5.27 -18.37 16.97
N GLN A 155 -4.76 -19.43 17.62
CA GLN A 155 -4.35 -19.38 19.03
C GLN A 155 -3.32 -18.28 19.32
N GLU A 156 -2.35 -18.08 18.41
CA GLU A 156 -1.31 -17.05 18.54
C GLU A 156 -1.86 -15.61 18.63
N PHE A 157 -3.08 -15.36 18.13
CA PHE A 157 -3.78 -14.09 18.25
C PHE A 157 -4.59 -14.03 19.55
N LEU A 158 -5.26 -15.14 19.92
CA LEU A 158 -5.99 -15.24 21.18
C LEU A 158 -5.08 -15.03 22.39
N ASP A 159 -3.85 -15.54 22.35
CA ASP A 159 -2.85 -15.35 23.40
C ASP A 159 -2.50 -13.86 23.63
N ARG A 160 -2.86 -12.98 22.69
CA ARG A 160 -2.61 -11.54 22.74
C ARG A 160 -3.84 -10.73 23.18
N GLU A 161 -5.01 -11.36 23.29
CA GLU A 161 -6.27 -10.71 23.65
C GLU A 161 -6.18 -10.04 25.03
N GLU A 162 -5.60 -10.70 26.03
CA GLU A 162 -5.48 -10.14 27.38
C GLU A 162 -4.71 -8.81 27.40
N ARG A 163 -3.73 -8.66 26.49
CA ARG A 163 -2.87 -7.48 26.42
C ARG A 163 -3.47 -6.31 25.65
N TRP A 164 -4.24 -6.58 24.58
CA TRP A 164 -4.67 -5.55 23.63
C TRP A 164 -6.19 -5.45 23.44
N GLY A 165 -6.95 -6.40 23.99
CA GLY A 165 -8.38 -6.54 23.82
C GLY A 165 -8.78 -7.21 22.50
N LEU A 166 -9.96 -7.83 22.51
CA LEU A 166 -10.48 -8.61 21.38
C LEU A 166 -10.53 -7.82 20.07
N GLN A 167 -11.00 -6.58 20.11
CA GLN A 167 -11.13 -5.75 18.91
C GLN A 167 -9.79 -5.56 18.20
N VAL A 168 -8.72 -5.28 18.94
CA VAL A 168 -7.38 -5.08 18.36
C VAL A 168 -6.85 -6.40 17.81
N THR A 169 -7.05 -7.50 18.52
CA THR A 169 -6.66 -8.84 18.07
C THR A 169 -7.33 -9.22 16.75
N VAL A 170 -8.63 -8.96 16.60
CA VAL A 170 -9.37 -9.22 15.35
C VAL A 170 -8.84 -8.34 14.21
N ILE A 171 -8.57 -7.06 14.47
CA ILE A 171 -7.99 -6.15 13.48
C ILE A 171 -6.62 -6.64 13.02
N ASP A 172 -5.74 -7.02 13.95
CA ASP A 172 -4.39 -7.49 13.63
C ASP A 172 -4.42 -8.81 12.83
N TYR A 173 -5.35 -9.72 13.15
CA TYR A 173 -5.54 -10.95 12.37
C TYR A 173 -5.98 -10.64 10.94
N ILE A 174 -7.04 -9.83 10.77
CA ILE A 174 -7.59 -9.50 9.45
C ILE A 174 -6.59 -8.71 8.61
N ALA A 175 -5.86 -7.77 9.22
CA ALA A 175 -4.83 -6.99 8.54
C ALA A 175 -3.61 -7.84 8.11
N GLY A 176 -3.41 -9.01 8.71
CA GLY A 176 -2.36 -9.95 8.35
C GLY A 176 -2.74 -10.94 7.23
N LEU A 177 -3.99 -10.94 6.76
CA LEU A 177 -4.43 -11.85 5.70
C LEU A 177 -3.95 -11.35 4.33
N THR A 178 -3.57 -12.29 3.46
CA THR A 178 -3.45 -11.98 2.03
C THR A 178 -4.84 -11.88 1.41
N ASP A 179 -4.99 -11.12 0.32
CA ASP A 179 -6.28 -10.95 -0.37
C ASP A 179 -6.92 -12.29 -0.76
N SER A 180 -6.14 -13.21 -1.32
CA SER A 180 -6.60 -14.54 -1.71
C SER A 180 -7.07 -15.35 -0.52
N TYR A 181 -6.36 -15.29 0.61
CA TYR A 181 -6.74 -15.99 1.82
C TYR A 181 -8.01 -15.39 2.45
N ALA A 182 -8.14 -14.06 2.48
CA ALA A 182 -9.33 -13.38 2.98
C ALA A 182 -10.58 -13.77 2.17
N ILE A 183 -10.46 -13.84 0.83
CA ILE A 183 -11.56 -14.28 -0.06
C ILE A 183 -11.91 -15.75 0.23
N SER A 184 -10.94 -16.66 0.22
CA SER A 184 -11.21 -18.08 0.51
C SER A 184 -11.80 -18.31 1.89
N LEU A 185 -11.34 -17.56 2.90
CA LEU A 185 -11.89 -17.63 4.24
C LEU A 185 -13.35 -17.16 4.27
N PHE A 186 -13.65 -16.05 3.60
CA PHE A 186 -15.01 -15.55 3.46
C PHE A 186 -15.93 -16.56 2.76
N GLU A 187 -15.47 -17.16 1.65
CA GLU A 187 -16.22 -18.19 0.93
C GLU A 187 -16.55 -19.37 1.84
N ASN A 188 -15.57 -19.89 2.57
CA ASN A 188 -15.76 -21.02 3.48
C ASN A 188 -16.72 -20.73 4.64
N LEU A 189 -16.73 -19.48 5.15
CA LEU A 189 -17.54 -19.10 6.30
C LEU A 189 -18.98 -18.74 5.94
N PHE A 190 -19.20 -18.10 4.78
CA PHE A 190 -20.48 -17.48 4.46
C PHE A 190 -21.16 -18.07 3.22
N ILE A 191 -20.45 -18.78 2.37
CA ILE A 191 -21.01 -19.36 1.15
C ILE A 191 -21.23 -20.87 1.37
N PRO A 192 -22.50 -21.34 1.39
CA PRO A 192 -22.78 -22.76 1.54
C PRO A 192 -22.17 -23.55 0.39
N SER A 193 -21.52 -24.67 0.70
CA SER A 193 -21.08 -25.62 -0.31
C SER A 193 -22.31 -26.15 -1.07
N LYS A 194 -22.27 -26.14 -2.40
CA LYS A 194 -23.28 -26.84 -3.18
C LYS A 194 -23.17 -28.33 -2.88
N TRP A 195 -24.17 -28.90 -2.22
CA TRP A 195 -24.32 -30.35 -2.15
C TRP A 195 -24.49 -30.85 -3.58
N GLY A 196 -23.56 -31.69 -4.04
CA GLY A 196 -23.64 -32.31 -5.35
C GLY A 196 -24.89 -33.18 -5.43
N LEU A 197 -25.85 -32.77 -6.25
CA LEU A 197 -26.82 -33.68 -6.84
C LEU A 197 -26.08 -34.40 -7.97
N GLY A 198 -25.41 -35.49 -7.60
CA GLY A 198 -25.00 -36.54 -8.54
C GLY A 198 -26.19 -37.43 -8.91
#